data_AF-A0A2H0RSK2-F1
#
_entry.id   AF-A0A2H0RSK2-F1
#
_cell.length_a   1.000
_cell.length_b   1.000
_cell.length_c   1.000
_cell.angle_alpha   90.00
_cell.angle_beta   90.00
_cell.angle_gamma   90.00
#
_symmetry.space_group_name_H-M   'P 1'
#
loop_
_entity.id
_entity.type
_entity.pdbx_description
1 polymer ?
#
loop_
_entity_poly.entity_id
_entity_poly.type
_entity_poly.pdbx_seq_one_letter_code
_entity_poly.pdbx_strand_id
1 'polypeptide(L)'
;MPLLAPSSEDTRVYEITVLYPASISQKEEQQVLKEIEELLKEADAKLMEKDTWGKRGLAYNIGGHSEGNYAVFYYDMDPGKLKEVDEALRIIPNVLRHLIVKPPKGYQVVKFSEEYERWLKTRETDAEKKRREKEEALQKRVADKAKRQVKRATEQKKDIVEKITPIEEEKLTQELEKIISDDEITL
;
A
#
# COMPACT_ATOMS: atom_id res chain seq x y z
N MET A 1 19.78 7.86 11.76
CA MET A 1 18.89 8.97 12.18
C MET A 1 19.63 9.82 13.19
N PRO A 2 19.45 11.15 13.18
CA PRO A 2 20.17 12.04 14.09
C PRO A 2 19.76 11.76 15.54
N LEU A 3 20.75 11.69 16.42
CA LEU A 3 20.52 11.69 17.87
C LEU A 3 20.15 13.12 18.28
N LEU A 4 19.04 13.29 19.00
CA LEU A 4 18.70 14.59 19.57
C LEU A 4 19.51 14.81 20.84
N ALA A 5 20.59 15.57 20.70
CA ALA A 5 21.36 16.11 21.81
C ALA A 5 21.22 17.65 21.80
N PRO A 6 21.04 18.28 22.97
CA PRO A 6 21.10 19.74 23.06
C PRO A 6 22.50 20.22 22.68
N SER A 7 22.57 21.40 22.07
CA SER A 7 23.83 22.02 21.62
C SER A 7 24.62 22.63 22.78
N SER A 8 23.95 23.05 23.85
CA SER A 8 24.54 23.66 25.05
C SER A 8 23.94 23.07 26.34
N GLU A 9 24.57 23.32 27.48
CA GLU A 9 24.09 22.90 28.80
C GLU A 9 22.80 23.65 29.22
N ASP A 10 22.64 24.88 28.74
CA ASP A 10 21.48 25.73 29.04
C ASP A 10 20.27 25.47 28.13
N THR A 11 20.48 24.82 26.98
CA THR A 11 19.40 24.57 26.01
C THR A 11 18.79 23.17 26.18
N ARG A 12 17.56 23.02 25.68
CA ARG A 12 16.85 21.75 25.70
C ARG A 12 16.19 21.51 24.36
N VAL A 13 16.19 20.25 23.95
CA VAL A 13 15.41 19.81 22.79
C VAL A 13 13.96 19.67 23.19
N TYR A 14 13.06 20.22 22.37
CA TYR A 14 11.62 20.03 22.44
C TYR A 14 11.08 19.51 21.12
N GLU A 15 10.06 18.69 21.24
CA GLU A 15 9.19 18.26 20.15
C GLU A 15 7.96 19.19 20.16
N ILE A 16 7.73 19.86 19.05
CA ILE A 16 6.60 20.76 18.84
C ILE A 16 5.73 20.14 17.75
N THR A 17 4.56 19.65 18.13
CA THR A 17 3.56 19.16 17.19
C THR A 17 2.53 20.24 16.94
N VAL A 18 2.28 20.55 15.68
CA VAL A 18 1.27 21.53 15.25
C VAL A 18 0.24 20.84 14.37
N LEU A 19 -1.03 21.12 14.68
CA LEU A 19 -2.20 20.70 13.91
C LEU A 19 -2.82 21.94 13.25
N TYR A 20 -2.96 21.90 11.93
CA TYR A 20 -3.61 22.93 11.13
C TYR A 20 -4.70 22.32 10.23
N PRO A 21 -5.71 23.08 9.79
CA PRO A 21 -6.81 22.55 8.99
C PRO A 21 -6.31 21.93 7.68
N ALA A 22 -6.91 20.82 7.25
CA ALA A 22 -6.60 20.22 5.95
C ALA A 22 -7.31 20.92 4.77
N SER A 23 -8.22 21.85 5.07
CA SER A 23 -9.01 22.59 4.06
C SER A 23 -8.33 23.84 3.51
N ILE A 24 -7.19 24.24 4.08
CA ILE A 24 -6.44 25.42 3.62
C ILE A 24 -5.68 25.11 2.33
N SER A 25 -5.42 26.14 1.53
CA SER A 25 -4.62 26.01 0.31
C SER A 25 -3.14 25.74 0.63
N GLN A 26 -2.41 25.18 -0.34
CA GLN A 26 -0.97 24.94 -0.21
C GLN A 26 -0.18 26.23 0.09
N LYS A 27 -0.63 27.38 -0.43
CA LYS A 27 -0.01 28.67 -0.16
C LYS A 27 -0.20 29.09 1.30
N GLU A 28 -1.40 28.90 1.85
CA GLU A 28 -1.69 29.19 3.26
C GLU A 28 -0.95 28.24 4.19
N GLU A 29 -0.86 26.96 3.84
CA GLU A 29 -0.04 25.99 4.57
C GLU A 29 1.43 26.44 4.65
N GLN A 30 2.04 26.82 3.53
CA GLN A 30 3.41 27.32 3.51
C GLN A 30 3.57 28.58 4.35
N GLN A 31 2.58 29.48 4.34
CA GLN A 31 2.59 30.69 5.15
C GLN A 31 2.57 30.36 6.65
N VAL A 32 1.69 29.46 7.09
CA VAL A 32 1.59 29.04 8.49
C VAL A 32 2.89 28.38 8.95
N LEU A 33 3.43 27.45 8.16
CA LEU A 33 4.69 26.78 8.50
C LEU A 33 5.86 27.76 8.57
N LYS A 34 5.91 28.74 7.66
CA LYS A 34 6.92 29.78 7.66
C LYS A 34 6.80 30.71 8.86
N GLU A 35 5.59 31.10 9.24
CA GLU A 35 5.33 31.94 10.42
C GLU A 35 5.76 31.24 11.71
N ILE A 36 5.51 29.93 11.82
CA ILE A 36 6.00 29.11 12.96
C ILE A 36 7.53 29.04 12.97
N GLU A 37 8.17 28.85 11.82
CA GLU A 37 9.63 28.80 11.71
C GLU A 37 10.28 30.17 12.04
N GLU A 38 9.64 31.27 11.63
CA GLU A 38 10.07 32.64 11.96
C GLU A 38 9.94 32.91 13.46
N LEU A 39 8.80 32.56 14.07
CA LEU A 39 8.59 32.66 15.52
C LEU A 39 9.68 31.91 16.30
N LEU A 40 9.96 30.67 15.91
CA LEU A 40 10.98 29.85 16.59
C LEU A 40 12.38 30.40 16.39
N LYS A 41 12.66 30.99 15.22
CA LYS A 41 13.92 31.66 14.95
C LYS A 41 14.09 32.93 15.78
N GLU A 42 13.04 33.71 15.99
CA GLU A 42 13.04 34.89 16.87
C GLU A 42 13.27 34.51 18.35
N ALA A 43 12.87 33.31 18.74
CA ALA A 43 13.14 32.73 20.05
C ALA A 43 14.54 32.09 20.18
N ASP A 44 15.45 32.33 19.24
CA ASP A 44 16.79 31.73 19.14
C ASP A 44 16.78 30.19 19.14
N ALA A 45 15.68 29.58 18.69
CA ALA A 45 15.56 28.13 18.61
C ALA A 45 16.25 27.59 17.35
N LYS A 46 17.08 26.56 17.51
CA LYS A 46 17.77 25.90 16.41
C LYS A 46 16.97 24.71 15.91
N LEU A 47 16.61 24.73 14.63
CA LEU A 47 15.93 23.60 13.99
C LEU A 47 16.87 22.40 13.93
N MET A 48 16.43 21.28 14.52
CA MET A 48 17.15 20.01 14.51
C MET A 48 16.59 19.08 13.44
N GLU A 49 15.26 18.95 13.38
CA GLU A 49 14.58 18.09 12.43
C GLU A 49 13.13 18.55 12.22
N LYS A 50 12.58 18.30 11.03
CA LYS A 50 11.19 18.62 10.68
C LYS A 50 10.56 17.45 9.95
N ASP A 51 9.35 17.07 10.35
CA ASP A 51 8.59 15.99 9.74
C ASP A 51 7.12 16.40 9.55
N THR A 52 6.67 16.44 8.30
CA THR A 52 5.29 16.76 7.94
C THR A 52 4.53 15.48 7.62
N TRP A 53 3.55 15.14 8.46
CA TRP A 53 2.80 13.87 8.34
C TRP A 53 1.66 13.93 7.32
N GLY A 54 1.31 15.14 6.86
CA GLY A 54 0.20 15.37 5.94
C GLY A 54 -1.17 15.15 6.58
N LYS A 55 -2.17 14.87 5.73
CA LYS A 55 -3.60 14.85 6.07
C LYS A 55 -4.01 13.62 6.86
N ARG A 56 -4.65 13.83 8.02
CA ARG A 56 -5.18 12.78 8.89
C ARG A 56 -6.57 13.14 9.42
N GLY A 57 -7.41 12.12 9.60
CA GLY A 57 -8.73 12.30 10.22
C GLY A 57 -8.62 12.50 11.73
N LEU A 58 -9.41 13.42 12.27
CA LEU A 58 -9.50 13.68 13.71
C LEU A 58 -10.59 12.79 14.33
N ALA A 59 -10.39 12.37 15.58
CA ALA A 59 -11.37 11.55 16.29
C ALA A 59 -12.68 12.30 16.59
N TYR A 60 -12.60 13.64 16.69
CA TYR A 60 -13.72 14.54 16.91
C TYR A 60 -13.40 15.89 16.27
N ASN A 61 -14.42 16.71 16.04
CA ASN A 61 -14.24 18.01 15.38
C ASN A 61 -13.51 19.00 16.28
N ILE A 62 -12.48 19.65 15.74
CA ILE A 62 -11.74 20.73 16.41
C ILE A 62 -11.86 21.99 15.54
N GLY A 63 -12.38 23.08 16.10
CA GLY A 63 -12.58 24.32 15.34
C GLY A 63 -13.50 24.16 14.11
N GLY A 64 -14.40 23.18 14.11
CA GLY A 64 -15.26 22.87 12.96
C GLY A 64 -14.65 21.94 11.91
N HIS A 65 -13.40 21.49 12.09
CA HIS A 65 -12.71 20.58 11.17
C HIS A 65 -12.71 19.15 11.68
N SER A 66 -13.04 18.19 10.81
CA SER A 66 -12.96 16.74 11.07
C SER A 66 -11.63 16.11 10.64
N GLU A 67 -10.79 16.90 9.97
CA GLU A 67 -9.51 16.49 9.39
C GLU A 67 -8.49 17.62 9.53
N GLY A 68 -7.22 17.25 9.67
CA GLY A 68 -6.14 18.21 9.80
C GLY A 68 -4.81 17.64 9.34
N ASN A 69 -3.90 18.55 9.04
CA ASN A 69 -2.52 18.24 8.71
C ASN A 69 -1.65 18.40 9.96
N TYR A 70 -0.71 17.47 10.13
CA TYR A 70 0.22 17.49 11.25
C TYR A 70 1.64 17.83 10.76
N ALA A 71 2.29 18.74 11.46
CA ALA A 71 3.71 19.01 11.34
C ALA A 71 4.38 18.86 12.71
N VAL A 72 5.46 18.07 12.76
CA VAL A 72 6.27 17.86 13.94
C VAL A 72 7.63 18.48 13.71
N PHE A 73 8.06 19.28 14.68
CA PHE A 73 9.35 19.94 14.66
C PHE A 73 10.14 19.57 15.90
N TYR A 74 11.44 19.39 15.72
CA TYR A 74 12.38 19.24 16.81
C TYR A 74 13.29 20.46 16.83
N TYR A 75 13.21 21.21 17.92
CA TYR A 75 14.00 22.42 18.11
C TYR A 75 14.81 22.32 19.39
N ASP A 76 16.04 22.83 19.33
CA ASP A 76 16.89 23.06 20.49
C ASP A 76 16.76 24.53 20.90
N MET A 77 16.23 24.79 22.10
CA MET A 77 15.91 26.15 22.55
C MET A 77 16.15 26.35 24.05
N ASP A 78 16.28 27.62 24.44
CA ASP A 78 16.31 28.03 25.85
C ASP A 78 14.92 27.77 26.51
N PRO A 79 14.86 27.03 27.63
CA PRO A 79 13.63 26.88 28.42
C PRO A 79 12.96 28.20 28.82
N GLY A 80 13.71 29.30 28.97
CA GLY A 80 13.18 30.62 29.29
C GLY A 80 12.26 31.19 28.21
N LYS A 81 12.46 30.79 26.94
CA LYS A 81 11.67 31.23 25.78
C LYS A 81 10.45 30.35 25.51
N LEU A 82 10.33 29.20 26.19
CA LEU A 82 9.28 28.22 25.94
C LEU A 82 7.86 28.80 26.11
N LYS A 83 7.67 29.63 27.15
CA LYS A 83 6.36 30.22 27.45
C LYS A 83 5.92 31.22 26.37
N GLU A 84 6.85 32.04 25.90
CA GLU A 84 6.62 33.02 24.83
C GLU A 84 6.22 32.31 23.53
N VAL A 85 6.92 31.23 23.18
CA VAL A 85 6.60 30.38 22.02
C VAL A 85 5.23 29.71 22.18
N ASP A 86 4.90 29.15 23.36
CA ASP A 86 3.59 28.54 23.61
C ASP A 86 2.43 29.52 23.44
N GLU A 87 2.60 30.76 23.92
CA GLU A 87 1.60 31.82 23.79
C GLU A 87 1.47 32.28 22.34
N ALA A 88 2.58 32.49 21.64
CA ALA A 88 2.57 32.92 20.25
C ALA A 88 1.95 31.88 19.30
N LEU A 89 2.25 30.58 19.49
CA LEU A 89 1.65 29.49 18.69
C LEU A 89 0.12 29.44 18.80
N ARG A 90 -0.47 29.89 19.91
CA ARG A 90 -1.94 29.98 20.08
C ARG A 90 -2.56 31.11 19.28
N ILE A 91 -1.78 32.13 18.94
CA ILE A 91 -2.25 33.34 18.26
C ILE A 91 -2.16 33.17 16.74
N ILE A 92 -1.23 32.34 16.26
CA ILE A 92 -1.02 32.11 14.82
C ILE A 92 -2.34 31.65 14.18
N PRO A 93 -2.82 32.33 13.13
CA PRO A 93 -4.02 31.93 12.42
C PRO A 93 -3.86 30.54 11.81
N ASN A 94 -4.95 29.79 11.69
CA ASN A 94 -4.95 28.45 11.10
C ASN A 94 -4.12 27.40 11.86
N VAL A 95 -3.71 27.67 13.10
CA VAL A 95 -3.27 26.62 14.04
C VAL A 95 -4.46 26.21 14.89
N LEU A 96 -4.90 24.94 14.77
CA LEU A 96 -6.02 24.39 15.54
C LEU A 96 -5.59 23.96 16.94
N ARG A 97 -4.39 23.40 17.03
CA ARG A 97 -3.81 22.89 18.27
C ARG A 97 -2.30 22.77 18.10
N HIS A 98 -1.57 23.00 19.17
CA HIS A 98 -0.18 22.64 19.27
C HIS A 98 0.07 21.87 20.57
N LEU A 99 1.17 21.14 20.60
CA LEU A 99 1.64 20.42 21.78
C LEU A 99 3.16 20.50 21.81
N ILE A 100 3.70 20.96 22.94
CA ILE A 100 5.14 21.01 23.17
C ILE A 100 5.51 19.96 24.21
N VAL A 101 6.42 19.06 23.86
CA VAL A 101 6.87 17.94 24.70
C VAL A 101 8.39 17.95 24.78
N LYS A 102 8.93 17.55 25.94
CA LYS A 102 10.36 17.26 26.07
C LYS A 102 10.61 15.78 25.77
N PRO A 103 11.30 15.41 24.68
CA PRO A 103 11.64 14.02 24.41
C PRO A 103 12.56 13.45 25.50
N PRO A 104 12.52 12.12 25.72
CA PRO A 104 13.41 11.46 26.67
C PRO A 104 14.88 11.56 26.21
N LYS A 105 15.81 11.39 27.16
CA LYS A 105 17.25 11.37 26.85
C LYS A 105 17.58 10.23 25.89
N GLY A 106 18.35 10.51 24.84
CA GLY A 106 18.74 9.52 23.84
C GLY A 106 17.63 9.16 22.85
N TYR A 107 16.55 9.96 22.79
CA TYR A 107 15.50 9.78 21.80
C TYR A 107 16.06 9.93 20.37
N GLN A 108 15.76 8.93 19.54
CA GLN A 108 16.08 8.95 18.12
C GLN A 108 14.84 9.41 17.36
N VAL A 109 14.97 10.47 16.57
CA VAL A 109 13.84 10.92 15.74
C VAL A 109 13.55 9.86 14.71
N VAL A 110 12.31 9.37 14.71
CA VAL A 110 11.76 8.57 13.64
C VAL A 110 10.92 9.49 12.77
N LYS A 111 11.25 9.58 11.47
CA LYS A 111 10.42 10.29 10.50
C LYS A 111 9.23 9.42 10.14
N PHE A 112 8.05 9.82 10.61
CA PHE A 112 6.81 9.12 10.33
C PHE A 112 6.53 9.12 8.83
N SER A 113 6.81 10.22 8.11
CA SER A 113 6.63 10.30 6.65
C SER A 113 7.40 9.20 5.91
N GLU A 114 8.69 9.04 6.19
CA GLU A 114 9.55 8.03 5.56
C GLU A 114 9.13 6.60 5.94
N GLU A 115 8.79 6.37 7.20
CA GLU A 115 8.31 5.07 7.67
C GLU A 115 6.97 4.70 7.03
N TYR A 116 6.07 5.67 6.91
CA TYR A 116 4.77 5.50 6.28
C TYR A 116 4.90 5.17 4.79
N GLU A 117 5.77 5.86 4.05
CA GLU A 117 6.04 5.54 2.65
C GLU A 117 6.64 4.13 2.48
N ARG A 118 7.55 3.73 3.37
CA ARG A 118 8.12 2.38 3.36
C ARG A 118 7.02 1.34 3.56
N TRP A 119 6.14 1.56 4.52
CA TRP A 119 5.01 0.68 4.81
C TRP A 119 4.05 0.57 3.62
N LEU A 120 3.75 1.69 2.94
CA LEU A 120 2.93 1.68 1.72
C LEU A 120 3.55 0.81 0.62
N LYS A 121 4.85 1.00 0.34
CA LYS A 121 5.59 0.19 -0.66
C LYS A 121 5.58 -1.29 -0.31
N THR A 122 5.82 -1.65 0.95
CA THR A 122 5.76 -3.04 1.38
C THR A 122 4.37 -3.65 1.13
N ARG A 123 3.28 -2.93 1.45
CA ARG A 123 1.92 -3.41 1.18
C ARG A 123 1.61 -3.55 -0.31
N GLU A 124 2.07 -2.63 -1.14
CA GLU A 124 1.92 -2.72 -2.59
C GLU A 124 2.62 -3.96 -3.13
N THR A 125 3.87 -4.21 -2.73
CA THR A 125 4.62 -5.40 -3.15
C THR A 125 3.95 -6.71 -2.72
N ASP A 126 3.40 -6.76 -1.51
CA ASP A 126 2.65 -7.91 -1.02
C ASP A 126 1.34 -8.13 -1.81
N ALA A 127 0.67 -7.04 -2.21
CA ALA A 127 -0.54 -7.10 -3.02
C ALA A 127 -0.24 -7.58 -4.45
N GLU A 128 0.82 -7.09 -5.06
CA GLU A 128 1.30 -7.54 -6.38
C GLU A 128 1.72 -9.02 -6.35
N LYS A 129 2.46 -9.42 -5.32
CA LYS A 129 2.85 -10.83 -5.12
C LYS A 129 1.61 -11.73 -5.04
N LYS A 130 0.59 -11.35 -4.27
CA LYS A 130 -0.69 -12.09 -4.18
C LYS A 130 -1.45 -12.11 -5.50
N ARG A 131 -1.38 -11.04 -6.32
CA ARG A 131 -2.00 -11.01 -7.65
C ARG A 131 -1.30 -11.99 -8.59
N ARG A 132 0.03 -11.96 -8.64
CA ARG A 132 0.83 -12.90 -9.45
C ARG A 132 0.55 -14.35 -9.05
N GLU A 133 0.56 -14.66 -7.75
CA GLU A 133 0.24 -16.00 -7.25
C GLU A 133 -1.19 -16.45 -7.64
N LYS A 134 -2.17 -15.54 -7.61
CA LYS A 134 -3.54 -15.83 -8.07
C LYS A 134 -3.62 -16.08 -9.57
N GLU A 135 -2.91 -15.29 -10.37
CA GLU A 135 -2.84 -15.46 -11.83
C GLU A 135 -2.17 -16.77 -12.20
N GLU A 136 -1.03 -17.10 -11.58
CA GLU A 136 -0.34 -18.39 -11.76
C GLU A 136 -1.23 -19.57 -11.34
N ALA A 137 -1.94 -19.45 -10.21
CA ALA A 137 -2.90 -20.46 -9.77
C ALA A 137 -4.09 -20.60 -10.73
N LEU A 138 -4.58 -19.50 -11.30
CA LEU A 138 -5.64 -19.51 -12.31
C LEU A 138 -5.15 -20.14 -13.61
N GLN A 139 -3.94 -19.80 -14.08
CA GLN A 139 -3.32 -20.40 -15.24
C GLN A 139 -3.11 -21.91 -15.04
N LYS A 140 -2.64 -22.32 -13.86
CA LYS A 140 -2.51 -23.75 -13.52
C LYS A 140 -3.86 -24.45 -13.55
N ARG A 141 -4.90 -23.84 -12.98
CA ARG A 141 -6.28 -24.37 -13.03
C ARG A 141 -6.83 -24.48 -14.45
N VAL A 142 -6.59 -23.48 -15.30
CA VAL A 142 -6.99 -23.49 -16.71
C VAL A 142 -6.23 -24.58 -17.48
N ALA A 143 -4.92 -24.69 -17.29
CA ALA A 143 -4.09 -25.72 -17.90
C ALA A 143 -4.52 -27.13 -17.46
N ASP A 144 -4.77 -27.34 -16.17
CA ASP A 144 -5.25 -28.63 -15.64
C ASP A 144 -6.65 -28.98 -16.18
N LYS A 145 -7.54 -27.98 -16.31
CA LYS A 145 -8.87 -28.17 -16.92
C LYS A 145 -8.77 -28.51 -18.41
N ALA A 146 -7.91 -27.83 -19.16
CA ALA A 146 -7.64 -28.11 -20.56
C ALA A 146 -7.06 -29.53 -20.74
N LYS A 147 -6.05 -29.92 -19.93
CA LYS A 147 -5.50 -31.29 -19.93
C LYS A 147 -6.58 -32.34 -19.64
N ARG A 148 -7.47 -32.10 -18.67
CA ARG A 148 -8.60 -32.99 -18.37
C ARG A 148 -9.59 -33.10 -19.53
N GLN A 149 -9.89 -32.01 -20.23
CA GLN A 149 -10.78 -32.02 -21.39
C GLN A 149 -10.16 -32.75 -22.58
N VAL A 150 -8.88 -32.52 -22.88
CA VAL A 150 -8.15 -33.24 -23.92
C VAL A 150 -8.11 -34.74 -23.60
N LYS A 151 -7.79 -35.12 -22.35
CA LYS A 151 -7.79 -36.52 -21.92
C LYS A 151 -9.16 -37.17 -22.13
N ARG A 152 -10.24 -36.52 -21.68
CA ARG A 152 -11.63 -36.98 -21.89
C ARG A 152 -12.00 -37.11 -23.36
N ALA A 153 -11.62 -36.14 -24.20
CA ALA A 153 -11.87 -36.20 -25.65
C ALA A 153 -11.07 -37.30 -26.34
N THR A 154 -9.86 -37.60 -25.84
CA THR A 154 -9.02 -38.68 -26.36
C THR A 154 -9.56 -40.04 -25.95
N GLU A 155 -10.03 -40.18 -24.70
CA GLU A 155 -10.74 -41.39 -24.21
C GLU A 155 -12.03 -41.61 -24.99
N GLN A 156 -12.86 -40.58 -25.17
CA GLN A 156 -14.07 -40.69 -25.99
C GLN A 156 -13.76 -41.02 -27.45
N LYS A 157 -12.70 -40.45 -28.05
CA LYS A 157 -12.26 -40.84 -29.40
C LYS A 157 -11.81 -42.30 -29.43
N LYS A 158 -11.10 -42.79 -28.41
CA LYS A 158 -10.72 -44.21 -28.31
C LYS A 158 -11.95 -45.11 -28.18
N ASP A 159 -12.90 -44.76 -27.30
CA ASP A 159 -14.14 -45.51 -27.10
C ASP A 159 -15.04 -45.51 -28.36
N ILE A 160 -15.03 -44.41 -29.13
CA ILE A 160 -15.74 -44.30 -30.41
C ILE A 160 -15.04 -45.16 -31.47
N VAL A 161 -13.71 -45.12 -31.56
CA VAL A 161 -12.94 -45.93 -32.52
C VAL A 161 -13.07 -47.42 -32.21
N GLU A 162 -12.95 -47.85 -30.95
CA GLU A 162 -13.13 -49.25 -30.52
C GLU A 162 -14.54 -49.79 -30.76
N LYS A 163 -15.55 -48.92 -30.84
CA LYS A 163 -16.93 -49.33 -31.20
C LYS A 163 -17.15 -49.37 -32.69
N ILE A 164 -16.45 -48.56 -33.48
CA ILE A 164 -16.59 -48.52 -34.94
C ILE A 164 -15.85 -49.69 -35.59
N THR A 165 -14.64 -50.03 -35.12
CA THR A 165 -13.81 -51.07 -35.75
C THR A 165 -14.46 -52.46 -35.83
N PRO A 166 -15.18 -52.99 -34.81
CA PRO A 166 -15.84 -54.29 -34.92
C PRO A 166 -17.10 -54.23 -35.79
N ILE A 167 -17.80 -53.08 -35.82
CA ILE A 167 -19.02 -52.88 -36.62
C ILE A 167 -18.69 -52.77 -38.12
N GLU A 168 -17.57 -52.14 -38.47
CA GLU A 168 -17.06 -52.09 -39.84
C GLU A 168 -16.52 -53.45 -40.29
N GLU A 169 -15.84 -54.21 -39.42
CA GLU A 169 -15.42 -55.59 -39.71
C GLU A 169 -16.63 -56.51 -39.96
N GLU A 170 -17.67 -56.47 -39.12
CA GLU A 170 -18.91 -57.24 -39.31
C GLU A 170 -19.62 -56.88 -40.63
N LYS A 171 -19.68 -55.59 -40.98
CA LYS A 171 -20.28 -55.14 -42.24
C LYS A 171 -19.45 -55.55 -43.47
N LEU A 172 -18.12 -55.49 -43.39
CA LEU A 172 -17.24 -55.96 -44.47
C LEU A 172 -17.38 -57.48 -44.66
N THR A 173 -17.48 -58.25 -43.59
CA THR A 173 -17.74 -59.70 -43.69
C THR A 173 -19.12 -59.99 -44.29
N GLN A 174 -20.15 -59.23 -43.94
CA GLN A 174 -21.49 -59.37 -44.54
C GLN A 174 -21.52 -58.98 -46.03
N GLU A 175 -20.77 -57.95 -46.43
CA GLU A 175 -20.63 -57.57 -47.85
C GLU A 175 -19.82 -58.60 -48.64
N LEU A 176 -18.74 -59.14 -48.07
CA LEU A 176 -17.97 -60.24 -48.68
C LEU A 176 -18.79 -61.54 -48.78
N GLU A 177 -19.57 -61.89 -47.77
CA GLU A 177 -20.49 -63.04 -47.81
C GLU A 177 -21.58 -62.86 -48.89
N LYS A 178 -22.09 -61.63 -49.08
CA LYS A 178 -23.01 -61.30 -50.18
C LYS A 178 -22.36 -61.46 -51.56
N ILE A 179 -21.12 -61.00 -51.71
CA ILE A 179 -20.37 -61.11 -52.97
C ILE A 179 -19.99 -62.57 -53.26
N ILE A 180 -19.59 -63.34 -52.25
CA ILE A 180 -19.28 -64.77 -52.37
C ILE A 180 -20.55 -65.59 -52.67
N SER A 181 -21.70 -65.20 -52.10
CA SER A 181 -23.01 -65.80 -52.40
C SER A 181 -23.50 -65.51 -53.83
N ASP A 182 -23.09 -64.40 -54.45
CA ASP A 182 -23.48 -64.05 -55.82
C ASP A 182 -22.59 -64.72 -56.88
N ASP A 183 -21.41 -65.23 -56.52
CA ASP A 183 -20.46 -65.89 -57.43
C ASP A 183 -20.46 -67.44 -57.34
N GLU A 184 -21.38 -68.04 -56.56
CA GLU A 184 -21.62 -69.48 -56.67
C GLU A 184 -22.45 -69.83 -57.93
N ILE A 185 -21.71 -70.39 -58.88
CA ILE A 185 -22.14 -71.32 -59.94
C ILE A 185 -22.65 -70.67 -61.23
N THR A 186 -21.71 -70.48 -62.16
CA THR A 186 -21.91 -71.01 -63.51
C THR A 186 -20.71 -71.87 -63.89
N LEU A 187 -20.95 -73.19 -63.87
CA LEU A 187 -20.16 -74.21 -64.57
C LEU A 187 -21.04 -74.75 -65.70
#